data_AF-A0A091HW69-F1
#
_entry.id   AF-A0A091HW69-F1
#
_cell.length_a   1.000
_cell.length_b   1.000
_cell.length_c   1.000
_cell.angle_alpha   90.00
_cell.angle_beta   90.00
_cell.angle_gamma   90.00
#
_symmetry.space_group_name_H-M   'P 1'
#
loop_
_entity.id
_entity.type
_entity.pdbx_description
1 polymer ?
#
loop_
_entity_poly.entity_id
_entity_poly.type
_entity_poly.pdbx_seq_one_letter_code
_entity_poly.pdbx_strand_id
1 'polypeptide(L)'
;MPLSTQPPGSGEPYVLTASLDTASHLSSLLRAVHFQDHATCFATANGLRVTVEDAKCIQANAFIQAEIFQEFSVQEESITFRINLSVLLDCLTIFGTSSVPGTSTALRMCYHAYGYPLMLFLEEGGVVTVCKIKTQEPEELLDFDFCSTKVVNKIILQSEGLREAFAELDMTSEVLQITMSPEKPYFRLSTFGNAGSAHLDYPRDSDLMEAFHCNQTQTNR
;
A
#
# COMPACT_ATOMS: atom_id res chain seq x y z
N MET A 1 1.70 -13.66 26.01
CA MET A 1 2.16 -12.57 26.89
C MET A 1 2.47 -11.39 25.99
N PRO A 2 2.17 -10.13 26.36
CA PRO A 2 2.56 -9.02 25.49
C PRO A 2 4.09 -8.98 25.38
N LEU A 3 4.62 -8.66 24.19
CA LEU A 3 6.04 -8.40 23.95
C LEU A 3 6.53 -7.29 24.88
N SER A 4 6.94 -7.65 26.08
CA SER A 4 7.63 -6.77 27.03
C SER A 4 9.14 -6.91 26.84
N THR A 5 9.61 -6.84 25.60
CA THR A 5 11.03 -6.58 25.33
C THR A 5 11.22 -5.07 25.31
N GLN A 6 11.41 -4.48 26.50
CA GLN A 6 11.96 -3.12 26.59
C GLN A 6 13.31 -3.09 25.87
N PRO A 7 13.53 -2.18 24.90
CA PRO A 7 14.84 -2.03 24.27
C PRO A 7 15.83 -1.46 25.31
N PRO A 8 17.10 -1.86 25.26
CA PRO A 8 18.11 -1.35 26.19
C PRO A 8 18.47 0.10 25.84
N GLY A 9 18.28 1.01 26.80
CA GLY A 9 19.06 2.26 26.91
C GLY A 9 18.61 3.47 26.09
N SER A 10 17.60 4.18 26.57
CA SER A 10 17.56 5.65 26.75
C SER A 10 16.17 6.00 27.26
N GLY A 11 16.07 6.75 28.36
CA GLY A 11 14.79 7.09 29.01
C GLY A 11 13.96 8.12 28.24
N GLU A 12 14.11 8.20 26.92
CA GLU A 12 13.41 9.13 26.05
C GLU A 12 12.25 8.41 25.35
N PRO A 13 11.04 8.99 25.32
CA PRO A 13 9.88 8.37 24.72
C PRO A 13 10.00 8.29 23.21
N TYR A 14 9.61 7.15 22.63
CA TYR A 14 9.47 7.02 21.17
C TYR A 14 8.38 7.97 20.66
N VAL A 15 8.67 8.73 19.60
CA VAL A 15 7.65 9.56 18.95
C VAL A 15 6.57 8.73 18.25
N LEU A 16 6.91 7.53 17.77
CA LEU A 16 5.93 6.55 17.25
C LEU A 16 6.15 5.19 17.90
N THR A 17 5.07 4.61 18.43
CA THR A 17 4.99 3.21 18.86
C THR A 17 3.76 2.57 18.25
N ALA A 18 3.91 1.39 17.64
CA ALA A 18 2.81 0.65 17.06
C ALA A 18 2.98 -0.86 17.26
N SER A 19 1.92 -1.59 17.59
CA SER A 19 1.97 -3.05 17.81
C SER A 19 0.86 -3.76 17.03
N LEU A 20 1.20 -4.91 16.43
CA LEU A 20 0.33 -5.81 15.67
C LEU A 20 0.48 -7.26 16.17
N ASP A 21 -0.62 -7.97 16.42
CA ASP A 21 -0.56 -9.42 16.71
C ASP A 21 -0.16 -10.24 15.48
N THR A 22 -0.30 -9.66 14.28
CA THR A 22 0.00 -10.35 13.01
C THR A 22 0.66 -9.40 12.02
N ALA A 23 1.97 -9.55 11.84
CA ALA A 23 2.77 -8.79 10.88
C ALA A 23 2.34 -8.99 9.42
N SER A 24 1.61 -10.08 9.12
CA SER A 24 1.09 -10.38 7.78
C SER A 24 0.08 -9.34 7.30
N HIS A 25 -0.70 -8.72 8.19
CA HIS A 25 -1.66 -7.68 7.82
C HIS A 25 -0.94 -6.47 7.23
N LEU A 26 0.10 -5.99 7.93
CA LEU A 26 0.93 -4.89 7.48
C LEU A 26 1.68 -5.25 6.19
N SER A 27 2.40 -6.38 6.18
CA SER A 27 3.23 -6.74 5.04
C SER A 27 2.44 -7.05 3.76
N SER A 28 1.21 -7.57 3.86
CA SER A 28 0.33 -7.78 2.71
C SER A 28 -0.12 -6.46 2.09
N LEU A 29 -0.51 -5.49 2.93
CA LEU A 29 -0.87 -4.16 2.46
C LEU A 29 0.32 -3.43 1.83
N LEU A 30 1.49 -3.50 2.47
CA LEU A 30 2.71 -2.87 1.94
C LEU A 30 3.17 -3.51 0.62
N ARG A 31 2.99 -4.83 0.46
CA ARG A 31 3.26 -5.51 -0.82
C ARG A 31 2.39 -4.99 -1.97
N ALA A 32 1.14 -4.61 -1.68
CA ALA A 32 0.24 -4.09 -2.72
C ALA A 32 0.70 -2.74 -3.33
N VAL A 33 1.60 -2.03 -2.65
CA VAL A 33 2.16 -0.75 -3.11
C VAL A 33 3.67 -0.83 -3.41
N HIS A 34 4.26 -2.03 -3.37
CA HIS A 34 5.71 -2.23 -3.53
C HIS A 34 6.11 -2.37 -4.99
N PHE A 35 6.27 -1.25 -5.69
CA PHE A 35 6.85 -1.17 -7.04
C PHE A 35 8.11 -0.30 -7.11
N GLN A 36 8.54 0.26 -5.98
CA GLN A 36 9.82 0.97 -5.81
C GLN A 36 10.46 0.56 -4.48
N ASP A 37 11.78 0.67 -4.41
CA ASP A 37 12.55 0.24 -3.22
C ASP A 37 12.34 1.13 -1.99
N HIS A 38 11.89 2.36 -2.18
CA HIS A 38 11.77 3.35 -1.10
C HIS A 38 10.35 3.87 -1.00
N ALA A 39 9.92 4.14 0.23
CA ALA A 39 8.61 4.68 0.54
C ALA A 39 8.72 5.77 1.60
N THR A 40 7.80 6.73 1.55
CA THR A 40 7.64 7.74 2.59
C THR A 40 6.53 7.33 3.54
N CYS A 41 6.87 7.18 4.82
CA CYS A 41 5.95 6.86 5.90
C CYS A 41 5.48 8.15 6.57
N PHE A 42 4.17 8.29 6.72
CA PHE A 42 3.50 9.37 7.45
C PHE A 42 2.66 8.76 8.57
N ALA A 43 2.97 9.10 9.81
CA ALA A 43 2.18 8.68 10.97
C ALA A 43 1.51 9.89 11.61
N THR A 44 0.23 9.76 11.93
CA THR A 44 -0.58 10.75 12.68
C THR A 44 -1.39 10.01 13.72
N ALA A 45 -2.11 10.71 14.60
CA ALA A 45 -3.03 10.06 15.55
C ALA A 45 -4.08 9.14 14.89
N ASN A 46 -4.40 9.35 13.60
CA ASN A 46 -5.39 8.55 12.87
C ASN A 46 -4.82 7.24 12.29
N GLY A 47 -3.49 7.07 12.25
CA GLY A 47 -2.85 5.88 11.72
C GLY A 47 -1.58 6.15 10.90
N LEU A 48 -1.17 5.11 10.17
CA LEU A 48 0.05 5.06 9.36
C LEU A 48 -0.31 5.03 7.88
N ARG A 49 0.22 5.99 7.11
CA ARG A 49 0.20 6.00 5.64
C ARG A 49 1.59 5.73 5.11
N VAL A 50 1.71 4.80 4.18
CA VAL A 50 2.94 4.54 3.42
C VAL A 50 2.68 4.88 1.97
N THR A 51 3.48 5.81 1.45
CA THR A 51 3.36 6.33 0.09
C THR A 51 4.58 5.94 -0.73
N VAL A 52 4.33 5.39 -1.92
CA VAL A 52 5.34 5.07 -2.93
C VAL A 52 5.04 5.88 -4.17
N GLU A 53 6.04 6.56 -4.70
CA GLU A 53 5.92 7.39 -5.91
C GLU A 53 6.97 6.96 -6.92
N ASP A 54 6.60 6.95 -8.21
CA ASP A 54 7.52 6.70 -9.31
C ASP A 54 7.35 7.75 -10.40
N ALA A 55 8.51 8.28 -10.84
CA ALA A 55 8.67 9.21 -11.95
C ALA A 55 7.70 10.40 -11.98
N LYS A 56 7.15 10.82 -10.82
CA LYS A 56 6.16 11.90 -10.72
C LYS A 56 4.85 11.63 -11.50
N CYS A 57 4.60 10.38 -11.89
CA CYS A 57 3.46 9.98 -12.71
C CYS A 57 2.54 9.01 -11.98
N ILE A 58 3.09 8.21 -11.06
CA ILE A 58 2.37 7.17 -10.34
C ILE A 58 2.63 7.37 -8.85
N GLN A 59 1.56 7.34 -8.07
CA GLN A 59 1.65 7.31 -6.62
C GLN A 59 0.66 6.28 -6.08
N ALA A 60 1.14 5.45 -5.15
CA ALA A 60 0.31 4.50 -4.42
C ALA A 60 0.38 4.78 -2.93
N ASN A 61 -0.77 4.68 -2.28
CA ASN A 61 -0.94 4.97 -0.87
C ASN A 61 -1.54 3.75 -0.18
N ALA A 62 -0.79 3.19 0.77
CA ALA A 62 -1.29 2.20 1.72
C ALA A 62 -1.61 2.91 3.03
N PHE A 63 -2.85 2.80 3.51
CA PHE A 63 -3.26 3.43 4.77
C PHE A 63 -3.78 2.40 5.76
N ILE A 64 -3.31 2.49 7.00
CA ILE A 64 -3.68 1.62 8.12
C ILE A 64 -4.15 2.52 9.25
N GLN A 65 -5.43 2.41 9.57
CA GLN A 65 -6.05 3.15 10.66
C GLN A 65 -5.47 2.73 12.02
N ALA A 66 -5.39 3.66 12.97
CA ALA A 66 -4.84 3.43 14.30
C ALA A 66 -5.54 2.27 15.04
N GLU A 67 -6.85 2.09 14.80
CA GLU A 67 -7.70 1.08 15.42
C GLU A 67 -7.36 -0.37 15.01
N ILE A 68 -6.59 -0.55 13.93
CA ILE A 68 -6.13 -1.88 13.50
C ILE A 68 -5.00 -2.39 14.41
N PHE A 69 -4.28 -1.47 15.07
CA PHE A 69 -3.18 -1.79 15.96
C PHE A 69 -3.67 -2.06 17.39
N GLN A 70 -3.04 -2.99 18.09
CA GLN A 70 -3.28 -3.23 19.52
C GLN A 70 -2.77 -2.07 20.37
N GLU A 71 -1.68 -1.45 19.93
CA GLU A 71 -1.09 -0.25 20.52
C GLU A 71 -0.70 0.65 19.35
N PHE A 72 -1.12 1.91 19.37
CA PHE A 72 -0.67 2.91 18.41
C PHE A 72 -0.62 4.27 19.10
N SER A 73 0.57 4.88 19.10
CA SER A 73 0.81 6.14 19.77
C SER A 73 1.78 6.98 18.94
N VAL A 74 1.39 8.24 18.72
CA VAL A 74 2.15 9.25 18.01
C VAL A 74 2.21 10.48 18.93
N GLN A 75 3.41 10.90 19.31
CA GLN A 75 3.63 11.98 20.29
C GLN A 75 3.65 13.39 19.66
N GLU A 76 3.78 13.47 18.34
CA GLU A 76 3.82 14.71 17.57
C GLU A 76 2.52 14.87 16.75
N GLU A 77 2.30 16.02 16.12
CA GLU A 77 1.13 16.20 15.23
C GLU A 77 1.18 15.25 14.03
N SER A 78 2.37 15.12 13.45
CA SER A 78 2.66 14.19 12.36
C SER A 78 4.14 13.85 12.33
N ILE A 79 4.46 12.59 12.07
CA ILE A 79 5.82 12.10 11.90
C ILE A 79 5.98 11.68 10.45
N THR A 80 7.07 12.11 9.82
CA THR A 80 7.40 11.71 8.45
C THR A 80 8.83 11.24 8.35
N PHE A 81 9.05 10.08 7.73
CA PHE A 81 10.38 9.58 7.41
C PHE A 81 10.33 8.73 6.15
N ARG A 82 11.43 8.71 5.39
CA ARG A 82 11.60 7.80 4.25
C ARG A 82 12.32 6.53 4.70
N ILE A 83 11.97 5.40 4.11
CA ILE A 83 12.56 4.10 4.44
C ILE A 83 12.74 3.25 3.19
N ASN A 84 13.66 2.30 3.25
CA ASN A 84 13.75 1.25 2.23
C ASN A 84 12.61 0.24 2.47
N LEU A 85 11.60 0.27 1.60
CA LEU A 85 10.41 -0.57 1.66
C LEU A 85 10.73 -2.04 1.42
N SER A 86 11.68 -2.35 0.52
CA SER A 86 12.13 -3.72 0.26
C SER A 86 12.70 -4.36 1.53
N VAL A 87 13.60 -3.64 2.23
CA VAL A 87 14.17 -4.08 3.51
C VAL A 87 13.10 -4.19 4.60
N LEU A 88 12.15 -3.25 4.66
CA LEU A 88 11.02 -3.33 5.59
C LEU A 88 10.21 -4.59 5.36
N LEU A 89 9.85 -4.90 4.11
CA LEU A 89 9.11 -6.10 3.75
C LEU A 89 9.87 -7.37 4.09
N ASP A 90 11.17 -7.43 3.78
CA ASP A 90 12.03 -8.57 4.14
C ASP A 90 12.02 -8.81 5.65
N CYS A 91 12.14 -7.74 6.45
CA CYS A 91 12.10 -7.83 7.91
C CYS A 91 10.72 -8.30 8.42
N LEU A 92 9.63 -7.78 7.84
CA LEU A 92 8.27 -8.16 8.22
C LEU A 92 7.95 -9.62 7.90
N THR A 93 8.68 -10.23 6.96
CA THR A 93 8.51 -11.64 6.57
C THR A 93 9.69 -12.52 6.95
N ILE A 94 10.47 -12.15 7.97
CA ILE A 94 11.67 -12.91 8.33
C ILE A 94 11.37 -14.35 8.76
N PHE A 95 10.20 -14.62 9.33
CA PHE A 95 9.73 -15.95 9.69
C PHE A 95 9.03 -16.70 8.52
N GLY A 96 9.06 -16.12 7.32
CA GLY A 96 8.42 -16.63 6.12
C GLY A 96 7.02 -16.06 5.88
N THR A 97 6.46 -16.38 4.71
CA THR A 97 5.12 -15.96 4.28
C THR A 97 4.07 -17.06 4.44
N SER A 98 4.49 -18.31 4.64
CA SER A 98 3.61 -19.44 4.88
C SER A 98 3.22 -19.50 6.36
N SER A 99 2.07 -18.91 6.69
CA SER A 99 1.48 -19.09 8.01
C SER A 99 1.01 -20.53 8.16
N VAL A 100 1.65 -21.30 9.04
CA VAL A 100 1.08 -22.57 9.49
C VAL A 100 -0.17 -22.23 10.33
N PRO A 101 -1.30 -22.95 10.20
CA PRO A 101 -2.47 -22.70 11.02
C PRO A 101 -2.11 -22.70 12.51
N GLY A 102 -2.36 -21.59 13.19
CA GLY A 102 -2.06 -21.42 14.62
C GLY A 102 -0.73 -20.74 14.96
N THR A 103 0.09 -20.35 13.97
CA THR A 103 1.28 -19.53 14.19
C THR A 103 1.09 -18.12 13.63
N SER A 104 1.32 -17.10 14.45
CA SER A 104 1.30 -15.70 14.04
C SER A 104 2.56 -14.99 14.51
N THR A 105 3.16 -14.20 13.62
CA THR A 105 4.26 -13.31 13.99
C THR A 105 3.69 -12.02 14.59
N ALA A 106 3.89 -11.80 15.88
CA ALA A 106 3.61 -10.52 16.51
C ALA A 106 4.69 -9.50 16.14
N LEU A 107 4.31 -8.22 16.02
CA LEU A 107 5.16 -7.12 15.61
C LEU A 107 5.00 -5.95 16.58
N ARG A 108 6.11 -5.34 16.96
CA ARG A 108 6.16 -4.00 17.56
C ARG A 108 7.11 -3.13 16.76
N MET A 109 6.67 -1.92 16.43
CA MET A 109 7.42 -0.90 15.71
C MET A 109 7.67 0.28 16.63
N CYS A 110 8.90 0.77 16.68
CA CYS A 110 9.28 1.93 17.46
C CYS A 110 10.15 2.87 16.63
N TYR A 111 9.84 4.16 16.63
CA TYR A 111 10.65 5.20 16.01
C TYR A 111 10.90 6.31 17.02
N HIS A 112 12.18 6.60 17.28
CA HIS A 112 12.62 7.42 18.42
C HIS A 112 12.34 8.90 18.20
N ALA A 113 12.93 9.45 17.15
CA ALA A 113 12.82 10.83 16.73
C ALA A 113 13.45 10.95 15.34
N TYR A 114 13.36 12.14 14.74
CA TYR A 114 14.07 12.48 13.52
C TYR A 114 15.56 12.09 13.58
N GLY A 115 16.06 11.44 12.52
CA GLY A 115 17.45 10.97 12.41
C GLY A 115 17.76 9.61 13.05
N TYR A 116 16.82 9.00 13.77
CA TYR A 116 16.97 7.66 14.36
C TYR A 116 16.43 6.56 13.42
N PRO A 117 16.87 5.30 13.57
CA PRO A 117 16.30 4.19 12.79
C PRO A 117 14.86 3.84 13.21
N LEU A 118 14.11 3.21 12.30
CA LEU A 118 12.92 2.44 12.65
C LEU A 118 13.36 1.10 13.26
N MET A 119 12.88 0.82 14.47
CA MET A 119 13.11 -0.43 15.17
C MET A 119 11.89 -1.34 15.00
N LEU A 120 12.12 -2.60 14.64
CA LEU A 120 11.08 -3.64 14.60
C LEU A 120 11.45 -4.74 15.59
N PHE A 121 10.47 -5.20 16.36
CA PHE A 121 10.56 -6.35 17.25
C PHE A 121 9.50 -7.35 16.78
N LEU A 122 9.95 -8.48 16.24
CA LEU A 122 9.08 -9.55 15.76
C LEU A 122 9.21 -10.77 16.67
N GLU A 123 8.10 -11.39 17.04
CA GLU A 123 8.08 -12.64 17.81
C GLU A 123 7.20 -13.67 17.14
N GLU A 124 7.73 -14.89 16.95
CA GLU A 124 6.95 -16.05 16.54
C GLU A 124 7.40 -17.28 17.34
N GLY A 125 6.46 -17.96 18.01
CA GLY A 125 6.76 -19.19 18.75
C GLY A 125 7.82 -19.03 19.86
N GLY A 126 7.96 -17.84 20.44
CA GLY A 126 8.98 -17.51 21.44
C GLY A 126 10.36 -17.14 20.86
N VAL A 127 10.54 -17.19 19.53
CA VAL A 127 11.73 -16.68 18.86
C VAL A 127 11.54 -15.19 18.57
N VAL A 128 12.49 -14.37 19.00
CA VAL A 128 12.45 -12.91 18.84
C VAL A 128 13.51 -12.45 17.85
N THR A 129 13.12 -11.59 16.92
CA THR A 129 14.01 -10.88 15.99
C THR A 129 13.89 -9.38 16.19
N VAL A 130 15.03 -8.69 16.19
CA VAL A 130 15.11 -7.23 16.25
C VAL A 130 15.73 -6.69 14.97
N CYS A 131 15.00 -5.87 14.23
CA CYS A 131 15.48 -5.21 13.02
C CYS A 131 15.71 -3.73 13.30
N LYS A 132 16.80 -3.19 12.75
CA LYS A 132 17.15 -1.77 12.83
C LYS A 132 17.28 -1.22 11.41
N ILE A 133 16.26 -0.54 10.93
CA ILE A 133 16.18 -0.03 9.56
C ILE A 133 16.48 1.47 9.57
N LYS A 134 17.48 1.89 8.79
CA LYS A 134 17.82 3.32 8.68
C LYS A 134 16.70 4.07 7.98
N THR A 135 16.35 5.25 8.51
CA THR A 135 15.45 6.19 7.85
C THR A 135 16.25 7.23 7.05
N GLN A 136 15.59 7.90 6.12
CA GLN A 136 16.13 9.04 5.38
C GLN A 136 15.18 10.24 5.48
N GLU A 137 15.69 11.41 5.04
CA GLU A 137 14.86 12.59 4.84
C GLU A 137 13.71 12.26 3.87
N PRO A 138 12.47 12.67 4.18
CA PRO A 138 11.37 12.59 3.23
C PRO A 138 11.65 13.38 1.96
N GLU A 139 11.29 12.81 0.81
CA GLU A 139 11.24 13.54 -0.45
C GLU A 139 9.88 14.25 -0.57
N GLU A 140 9.84 15.38 -1.27
CA GLU A 140 8.58 16.04 -1.61
C GLU A 140 7.75 15.10 -2.49
N LEU A 141 6.56 14.75 -2.01
CA LEU A 141 5.59 13.96 -2.76
C LEU A 141 4.70 14.88 -3.59
N LEU A 142 4.26 14.37 -4.74
CA LEU A 142 3.23 15.06 -5.51
C LEU A 142 1.87 14.96 -4.83
N ASP A 143 1.17 16.09 -4.83
CA ASP A 143 -0.24 16.14 -4.46
C ASP A 143 -1.10 16.04 -5.72
N PHE A 144 -1.67 14.86 -5.94
CA PHE A 144 -2.68 14.66 -6.97
C PHE A 144 -4.03 15.09 -6.41
N ASP A 145 -4.46 16.33 -6.70
CA ASP A 145 -5.77 16.86 -6.30
C ASP A 145 -6.93 16.12 -7.00
N PHE A 146 -7.26 14.95 -6.46
CA PHE A 146 -8.36 14.10 -6.91
C PHE A 146 -9.65 14.44 -6.17
N CYS A 147 -10.16 15.65 -6.40
CA CYS A 147 -11.41 16.11 -5.80
C CYS A 147 -12.62 15.39 -6.43
N SER A 148 -13.52 14.84 -5.60
CA SER A 148 -14.72 14.10 -6.05
C SER A 148 -15.63 14.93 -6.97
N THR A 149 -15.63 16.25 -6.84
CA THR A 149 -16.41 17.16 -7.71
C THR A 149 -15.85 17.27 -9.13
N LYS A 150 -14.59 16.89 -9.34
CA LYS A 150 -13.90 16.92 -10.64
C LYS A 150 -13.92 15.56 -11.36
N VAL A 151 -14.51 14.53 -10.75
CA VAL A 151 -14.58 13.18 -11.32
C VAL A 151 -15.63 13.13 -12.44
N VAL A 152 -15.17 12.90 -13.68
CA VAL A 152 -16.03 12.86 -14.88
C VAL A 152 -16.83 11.55 -14.95
N ASN A 153 -16.13 10.42 -14.76
CA ASN A 153 -16.70 9.08 -14.83
C ASN A 153 -16.24 8.26 -13.60
N LYS A 154 -17.13 7.42 -13.06
CA LYS A 154 -16.86 6.54 -11.92
C LYS A 154 -17.43 5.15 -12.19
N ILE A 155 -16.58 4.14 -12.01
CA ILE A 155 -16.95 2.72 -12.09
C ILE A 155 -16.47 2.03 -10.81
N ILE A 156 -17.29 1.12 -10.29
CA ILE A 156 -16.89 0.16 -9.25
C ILE A 156 -17.12 -1.23 -9.84
N LEU A 157 -16.05 -2.02 -9.91
CA LEU A 157 -16.03 -3.38 -10.43
C LEU A 157 -15.58 -4.33 -9.33
N GLN A 158 -16.10 -5.55 -9.34
CA GLN A 158 -15.59 -6.65 -8.54
C GLN A 158 -14.14 -6.95 -8.93
N SER A 159 -13.25 -7.01 -7.95
CA SER A 159 -11.80 -7.15 -8.17
C SER A 159 -11.42 -8.41 -8.96
N GLU A 160 -12.21 -9.48 -8.88
CA GLU A 160 -11.96 -10.70 -9.65
C GLU A 160 -12.04 -10.47 -11.16
N GLY A 161 -12.96 -9.62 -11.61
CA GLY A 161 -13.11 -9.25 -13.01
C GLY A 161 -11.90 -8.50 -13.56
N LEU A 162 -11.23 -7.69 -12.73
CA LEU A 162 -10.00 -6.99 -13.10
C LEU A 162 -8.76 -7.88 -13.03
N ARG A 163 -8.74 -8.88 -12.14
CA ARG A 163 -7.62 -9.83 -12.04
C ARG A 163 -7.44 -10.61 -13.34
N GLU A 164 -8.54 -11.11 -13.90
CA GLU A 164 -8.52 -11.81 -15.19
C GLU A 164 -8.13 -10.86 -16.32
N ALA A 165 -8.64 -9.63 -16.30
CA ALA A 165 -8.28 -8.57 -17.23
C ALA A 165 -6.77 -8.35 -17.33
N PHE A 166 -6.15 -8.11 -16.17
CA PHE A 166 -4.76 -7.72 -16.07
C PHE A 166 -3.81 -8.89 -16.33
N ALA A 167 -4.27 -10.14 -16.14
CA ALA A 167 -3.52 -11.32 -16.51
C ALA A 167 -3.37 -11.48 -18.03
N GLU A 168 -4.35 -11.01 -18.81
CA GLU A 168 -4.39 -11.15 -20.27
C GLU A 168 -3.89 -9.90 -21.03
N LEU A 169 -3.47 -8.84 -20.32
CA LEU A 169 -2.96 -7.62 -20.97
C LEU A 169 -1.64 -7.89 -21.71
N ASP A 170 -1.56 -7.40 -22.94
CA ASP A 170 -0.33 -7.42 -23.73
C ASP A 170 0.71 -6.42 -23.18
N MET A 171 1.66 -6.95 -22.42
CA MET A 171 2.76 -6.20 -21.80
C MET A 171 3.80 -5.67 -22.81
N THR A 172 3.69 -6.00 -24.11
CA THR A 172 4.52 -5.37 -25.16
C THR A 172 4.00 -4.00 -25.56
N SER A 173 2.77 -3.63 -25.18
CA SER A 173 2.25 -2.29 -25.41
C SER A 173 2.86 -1.29 -24.43
N GLU A 174 3.28 -0.12 -24.94
CA GLU A 174 3.78 0.98 -24.11
C GLU A 174 2.66 1.73 -23.35
N VAL A 175 1.40 1.46 -23.69
CA VAL A 175 0.24 2.18 -23.15
C VAL A 175 -0.89 1.21 -22.77
N LEU A 176 -1.65 1.59 -21.74
CA LEU A 176 -2.96 1.03 -21.47
C LEU A 176 -4.01 2.12 -21.72
N GLN A 177 -4.78 1.98 -22.78
CA GLN A 177 -5.86 2.90 -23.06
C GLN A 177 -7.11 2.49 -22.29
N ILE A 178 -7.65 3.41 -21.48
CA ILE A 178 -8.88 3.24 -20.73
C ILE A 178 -9.98 4.07 -21.40
N THR A 179 -11.08 3.43 -21.78
CA THR A 179 -12.26 4.10 -22.32
C THR A 179 -13.45 3.91 -21.38
N MET A 180 -14.08 5.02 -21.00
CA MET A 180 -15.29 5.06 -20.19
C MET A 180 -16.35 5.89 -20.91
N SER A 181 -17.56 5.37 -21.09
CA SER A 181 -18.58 5.98 -21.93
C SER A 181 -20.00 5.64 -21.46
N PRO A 182 -20.98 6.56 -21.55
CA PRO A 182 -22.39 6.21 -21.33
C PRO A 182 -22.92 5.22 -22.38
N GLU A 183 -22.27 5.15 -23.55
CA GLU A 183 -22.62 4.27 -24.68
C GLU A 183 -21.61 3.14 -24.85
N LYS A 184 -21.99 2.09 -25.59
CA LYS A 184 -21.10 0.96 -25.93
C LYS A 184 -19.74 1.46 -26.44
N PRO A 185 -18.61 0.89 -25.97
CA PRO A 185 -18.50 -0.35 -25.19
C PRO A 185 -18.65 -0.18 -23.66
N TYR A 186 -19.08 0.99 -23.18
CA TYR A 186 -19.18 1.35 -21.76
C TYR A 186 -17.83 1.47 -21.07
N PHE A 187 -17.20 0.36 -20.68
CA PHE A 187 -15.86 0.35 -20.10
C PHE A 187 -14.98 -0.59 -20.91
N ARG A 188 -13.88 -0.07 -21.43
CA ARG A 188 -12.92 -0.82 -22.25
C ARG A 188 -11.50 -0.56 -21.80
N LEU A 189 -10.75 -1.65 -21.63
CA LEU A 189 -9.29 -1.63 -21.53
C LEU A 189 -8.71 -2.02 -22.88
N SER A 190 -7.66 -1.35 -23.33
CA SER A 190 -7.04 -1.63 -24.63
C SER A 190 -5.53 -1.50 -24.61
N THR A 191 -4.86 -2.48 -25.20
CA THR A 191 -3.41 -2.47 -25.44
C THR A 191 -3.15 -2.58 -26.93
N PHE A 192 -2.01 -2.04 -27.36
CA PHE A 192 -1.57 -1.98 -28.75
C PHE A 192 -0.12 -2.45 -28.79
N GLY A 193 0.07 -3.76 -28.78
CA GLY A 193 1.39 -4.38 -28.78
C GLY A 193 1.83 -4.84 -30.17
N ASN A 194 2.92 -5.60 -30.22
CA ASN A 194 3.56 -6.00 -31.48
C ASN A 194 2.69 -6.95 -32.31
N ALA A 195 1.84 -7.75 -31.67
CA ALA A 195 0.99 -8.75 -32.32
C ALA A 195 -0.38 -8.19 -32.75
N GLY A 196 -0.68 -6.92 -32.44
CA GLY A 196 -1.94 -6.26 -32.75
C GLY A 196 -2.55 -5.56 -31.55
N SER A 197 -3.81 -5.18 -31.69
CA SER A 197 -4.60 -4.54 -30.63
C SER A 197 -5.44 -5.57 -29.88
N ALA A 198 -5.42 -5.52 -28.55
CA ALA A 198 -6.33 -6.26 -27.69
C ALA A 198 -7.33 -5.31 -27.04
N HIS A 199 -8.59 -5.76 -26.92
CA HIS A 199 -9.67 -5.01 -26.31
C HIS A 199 -10.42 -5.90 -25.33
N LEU A 200 -10.64 -5.39 -24.12
CA LEU A 200 -11.46 -6.05 -23.11
C LEU A 200 -12.60 -5.13 -22.71
N ASP A 201 -13.83 -5.61 -22.93
CA ASP A 201 -15.06 -4.84 -22.76
C ASP A 201 -15.86 -5.34 -21.56
N TYR A 202 -16.28 -4.40 -20.71
CA TYR A 202 -17.20 -4.64 -19.61
C TYR A 202 -18.54 -3.95 -19.92
N PRO A 203 -19.57 -4.73 -20.26
CA PRO A 203 -20.92 -4.22 -20.37
C PRO A 203 -21.38 -3.56 -19.07
N ARG A 204 -22.22 -2.52 -19.18
CA ARG A 204 -22.82 -1.86 -18.02
C ARG A 204 -23.64 -2.81 -17.13
N ASP A 205 -24.23 -3.83 -17.74
CA ASP A 205 -25.07 -4.87 -17.13
C ASP A 205 -24.30 -6.14 -16.77
N SER A 206 -22.95 -6.10 -16.79
CA SER A 206 -22.12 -7.21 -16.32
C SER A 206 -22.36 -7.48 -14.83
N ASP A 207 -22.39 -8.75 -14.42
CA ASP A 207 -22.48 -9.15 -13.00
C ASP A 207 -21.29 -8.64 -12.17
N LEU A 208 -20.17 -8.35 -12.83
CA LEU A 208 -18.96 -7.78 -12.20
C LEU A 208 -19.12 -6.29 -11.89
N MET A 209 -20.13 -5.61 -12.46
CA MET A 209 -20.34 -4.16 -12.36
C MET A 209 -21.19 -3.82 -11.14
N GLU A 210 -20.56 -3.34 -10.07
CA GLU A 210 -21.27 -2.93 -8.85
C GLU A 210 -21.84 -1.51 -8.96
N ALA A 211 -21.12 -0.60 -9.63
CA ALA A 211 -21.60 0.75 -9.85
C ALA A 211 -21.09 1.32 -11.16
N PHE A 212 -21.99 1.93 -11.94
CA PHE A 212 -21.68 2.54 -13.21
C PHE A 212 -22.22 3.97 -13.30
N HIS A 213 -21.32 4.94 -13.26
CA HIS A 213 -21.62 6.37 -13.34
C HIS A 213 -20.72 7.03 -14.39
N CYS A 214 -20.99 6.76 -15.66
CA CYS A 214 -20.31 7.41 -16.78
C CYS A 214 -21.28 8.37 -17.47
N ASN A 215 -20.99 9.66 -17.45
CA ASN A 215 -21.83 10.70 -18.04
C ASN A 215 -21.25 11.27 -19.34
N GLN A 216 -19.97 11.02 -19.60
CA GLN A 216 -19.26 11.51 -20.78
C GLN A 216 -18.33 10.43 -21.33
N THR A 217 -18.21 10.34 -22.65
CA THR A 217 -17.17 9.51 -23.27
C THR A 217 -15.80 10.12 -23.02
N GLN A 218 -14.93 9.37 -22.35
CA GLN A 218 -13.54 9.71 -22.10
C GLN A 218 -12.66 8.54 -22.54
N THR A 219 -11.57 8.86 -23.22
CA THR A 219 -10.53 7.91 -23.61
C THR A 219 -9.20 8.50 -23.21
N ASN A 220 -8.53 7.83 -22.27
CA ASN A 220 -7.22 8.22 -21.76
C ASN A 220 -6.20 7.15 -22.18
N ARG A 221 -5.06 7.60 -22.70
CA ARG A 221 -3.96 6.78 -23.18
C ARG A 221 -2.68 7.20 -22.46
#